data_AF-A0A529MEI0-F1
#
_entry.id   AF-A0A529MEI0-F1
#
_cell.length_a   1.000
_cell.length_b   1.000
_cell.length_c   1.000
_cell.angle_alpha   90.00
_cell.angle_beta   90.00
_cell.angle_gamma   90.00
#
_symmetry.space_group_name_H-M   'P 1'
#
loop_
_entity.id
_entity.type
_entity.pdbx_description
1 polymer ?
#
loop_
_entity_poly.entity_id
_entity_poly.type
_entity_poly.pdbx_seq_one_letter_code
_entity_poly.pdbx_strand_id
1 'polypeptide(L)' 'MSARIDLIPLQPGDRAPNVVLDAITQEGKIALDDFRGQKPVLVGLFRGLHCAFCRRHIAAQARLDPELR' A
#
# COMPACT_ATOMS: atom_id res chain seq x y z
N MET A 1 -23.37 15.04 5.86
CA MET A 1 -22.92 14.18 6.98
C MET A 1 -21.44 13.92 6.81
N SER A 2 -20.60 14.77 7.40
CA SER A 2 -19.15 14.56 7.43
C SER A 2 -18.86 13.55 8.53
N ALA A 3 -18.55 12.31 8.16
CA ALA A 3 -17.95 11.37 9.10
C ALA A 3 -16.57 11.93 9.44
N ARG A 4 -16.44 12.56 10.61
CA ARG A 4 -15.13 12.65 11.25
C ARG A 4 -14.73 11.21 11.54
N ILE A 5 -13.85 10.68 10.70
CA ILE A 5 -13.16 9.44 10.98
C ILE A 5 -12.30 9.76 12.20
N ASP A 6 -12.57 9.11 13.33
CA ASP A 6 -11.64 9.07 14.44
C ASP A 6 -10.38 8.37 13.92
N LEU A 7 -9.43 9.18 13.40
CA LEU A 7 -8.18 8.76 12.77
C LEU A 7 -7.21 8.25 13.83
N ILE A 8 -7.54 7.13 14.47
CA ILE A 8 -6.56 6.39 15.24
C ILE A 8 -5.63 5.72 14.21
N PRO A 9 -4.31 5.98 14.26
CA PRO A 9 -3.37 5.29 13.39
C PRO A 9 -3.48 3.77 13.61
N LEU A 10 -3.50 3.00 12.52
CA LEU A 10 -3.46 1.54 12.59
C LEU A 10 -2.29 1.08 13.46
N GLN A 11 -2.57 0.17 14.39
CA GLN A 11 -1.57 -0.47 15.23
C GLN A 11 -1.18 -1.85 14.66
N PRO A 12 0.00 -2.38 15.02
CA PRO A 12 0.32 -3.77 14.73
C PRO A 12 -0.74 -4.71 15.28
N GLY A 13 -1.18 -5.68 14.46
CA GLY A 13 -2.27 -6.59 14.78
C GLY A 13 -3.65 -6.11 14.31
N ASP A 14 -3.82 -4.81 14.03
CA ASP A 14 -5.04 -4.31 13.42
C ASP A 14 -5.17 -4.85 12.00
N ARG A 15 -6.40 -5.17 11.61
CA ARG A 15 -6.70 -5.53 10.24
C ARG A 15 -6.52 -4.31 9.34
N ALA A 16 -5.55 -4.37 8.43
CA ALA A 16 -5.40 -3.34 7.41
C ALA A 16 -6.72 -3.15 6.64
N PRO A 17 -7.23 -1.92 6.49
CA PRO A 17 -8.48 -1.65 5.79
C PRO A 17 -8.36 -2.02 4.32
N ASN A 18 -9.47 -2.40 3.69
CA ASN A 18 -9.46 -2.57 2.24
C ASN A 18 -9.38 -1.19 1.57
N VAL A 19 -8.48 -1.06 0.61
CA VAL A 19 -8.34 0.15 -0.22
C VAL A 19 -8.31 -0.31 -1.67
N VAL A 20 -9.18 0.28 -2.48
CA VAL A 20 -9.30 -0.03 -3.91
C VAL A 20 -8.77 1.16 -4.70
N LEU A 21 -7.76 0.92 -5.53
CA LEU A 21 -7.08 1.93 -6.33
C LEU A 21 -7.09 1.53 -7.81
N ASP A 22 -6.93 2.51 -8.69
CA ASP A 22 -6.63 2.22 -10.09
C ASP A 22 -5.19 1.70 -10.20
N ALA A 23 -5.02 0.62 -10.96
CA ALA A 23 -3.70 0.06 -11.19
C ALA A 23 -2.92 0.93 -12.18
N ILE A 24 -1.62 1.13 -11.91
CA ILE A 24 -0.76 1.98 -12.74
C ILE A 24 -0.06 1.16 -13.84
N THR A 25 0.22 -0.12 -13.58
CA THR A 25 1.01 -1.00 -14.47
C THR A 25 0.16 -1.97 -15.28
N GLN A 26 -1.16 -2.00 -15.05
CA GLN A 26 -2.10 -2.89 -15.71
C GLN A 26 -3.48 -2.23 -15.77
N GLU A 27 -4.35 -2.75 -16.64
CA GLU A 27 -5.74 -2.31 -16.67
C GLU A 27 -6.51 -2.76 -15.42
N GLY A 28 -7.51 -1.96 -15.04
CA GLY A 28 -8.42 -2.27 -13.95
C GLY A 28 -8.03 -1.67 -12.59
N LYS A 29 -8.60 -2.25 -11.54
CA LYS A 29 -8.41 -1.83 -10.14
C LYS A 29 -7.66 -2.90 -9.38
N ILE A 30 -6.97 -2.46 -8.34
CA ILE A 30 -6.25 -3.32 -7.38
C ILE A 30 -6.78 -3.02 -5.98
N ALA A 31 -7.08 -4.07 -5.21
CA ALA A 31 -7.53 -3.97 -3.84
C ALA A 31 -6.56 -4.67 -2.88
N LEU A 32 -6.46 -4.20 -1.63
CA LEU A 32 -5.68 -4.92 -0.61
C LEU A 32 -6.28 -6.29 -0.29
N ASP A 33 -7.60 -6.44 -0.42
CA ASP A 33 -8.29 -7.72 -0.22
C ASP A 33 -7.85 -8.79 -1.24
N ASP A 34 -7.40 -8.40 -2.44
CA ASP A 34 -6.96 -9.33 -3.49
C ASP A 34 -5.73 -10.15 -3.09
N PHE A 35 -4.99 -9.72 -2.07
CA PHE A 35 -3.76 -10.38 -1.60
C PHE A 35 -3.91 -11.15 -0.29
N ARG A 36 -5.05 -11.04 0.39
CA ARG A 36 -5.22 -11.65 1.71
C ARG A 36 -5.16 -13.17 1.64
N GLY A 37 -4.38 -13.76 2.55
CA GLY A 37 -4.21 -15.22 2.62
C GLY A 37 -3.41 -15.82 1.46
N GLN A 38 -2.97 -15.02 0.49
CA GLN A 38 -2.19 -15.48 -0.65
C GLN A 38 -0.68 -15.25 -0.45
N LYS A 39 -0.29 -14.04 -0.04
CA LYS A 39 1.12 -13.68 0.20
C LYS A 39 1.27 -12.47 1.13
N PRO A 40 2.43 -12.30 1.78
CA PRO A 40 2.77 -11.06 2.46
C PRO A 40 2.71 -9.85 1.51
N VAL A 41 2.29 -8.70 2.04
CA VAL A 41 2.22 -7.44 1.28
C VAL A 41 2.86 -6.32 2.08
N LEU A 42 3.78 -5.60 1.43
CA LEU A 42 4.34 -4.35 1.93
C LEU A 42 3.60 -3.17 1.30
N VAL A 43 2.98 -2.32 2.12
CA VAL A 43 2.28 -1.11 1.65
C VAL A 43 3.15 0.12 1.93
N GLY A 44 3.53 0.85 0.88
CA GLY A 44 4.26 2.10 0.96
C GLY A 44 3.37 3.30 0.61
N LEU A 45 3.28 4.29 1.50
CA LEU A 45 2.56 5.54 1.25
C LEU A 45 3.56 6.66 0.90
N PHE A 46 3.44 7.22 -0.31
CA PHE A 46 4.34 8.25 -0.82
C PHE A 46 3.58 9.50 -1.23
N ARG A 47 4.25 10.65 -1.16
CA ARG A 47 3.68 11.93 -1.61
C ARG A 47 3.41 11.97 -3.11
N GLY A 48 4.18 11.21 -3.90
CA GLY A 48 3.99 11.09 -5.34
C GLY A 48 5.25 10.64 -6.07
N LEU A 49 5.07 10.20 -7.32
CA LEU A 49 6.16 9.67 -8.15
C LEU A 49 7.13 10.75 -8.64
N HIS A 50 6.76 12.04 -8.64
CA HIS A 50 7.65 13.14 -9.02
C HIS A 50 8.58 13.60 -7.89
N CYS A 51 8.38 13.12 -6.65
CA CYS A 51 9.27 13.44 -5.55
C CYS A 51 10.55 12.60 -5.64
N ALA A 52 11.71 13.27 -5.78
CA ALA A 52 13.02 12.60 -5.91
C ALA A 52 13.34 11.67 -4.73
N PHE A 53 12.94 12.04 -3.51
CA PHE A 53 13.13 11.19 -2.33
C PHE A 53 12.20 9.96 -2.37
N CYS A 54 10.92 10.15 -2.70
CA CYS A 54 9.96 9.05 -2.79
C CYS A 54 10.40 8.01 -3.82
N ARG A 55 10.87 8.43 -5.00
CA ARG A 55 11.38 7.52 -6.03
C ARG A 55 12.53 6.65 -5.54
N ARG A 56 13.48 7.23 -4.80
CA ARG A 56 14.60 6.48 -4.22
C ARG A 56 14.13 5.46 -3.19
N HIS A 57 13.14 5.82 -2.37
CA HIS A 57 12.59 4.92 -1.35
C HIS A 57 11.83 3.75 -1.98
N ILE A 58 11.02 3.99 -3.00
CA ILE A 58 10.34 2.93 -3.78
C ILE A 58 11.36 1.95 -4.36
N ALA A 59 12.41 2.45 -5.01
CA ALA A 59 13.48 1.61 -5.57
C ALA A 59 14.23 0.82 -4.48
N ALA A 60 14.34 1.37 -3.26
CA ALA A 60 14.95 0.68 -2.15
C ALA A 60 14.07 -0.46 -1.63
N GLN A 61 12.77 -0.23 -1.48
CA GLN A 61 11.82 -1.24 -1.03
C GLN A 61 11.63 -2.37 -2.05
N ALA A 62 11.74 -2.08 -3.35
CA ALA A 62 11.66 -3.12 -4.39
C ALA A 62 12.72 -4.22 -4.22
N ARG A 63 13.82 -3.96 -3.50
CA ARG A 63 14.83 -4.98 -3.17
C ARG A 63 14.36 -6.00 -2.13
N LEU A 64 13.28 -5.72 -1.40
CA LEU A 64 12.69 -6.62 -0.40
C LEU A 64 11.76 -7.67 -1.03
N ASP A 65 11.44 -7.56 -2.33
CA ASP A 65 10.54 -8.49 -3.03
C ASP A 65 10.92 -9.99 -2.86
N PRO A 66 12.20 -10.40 -2.87
CA PRO A 66 12.58 -11.79 -2.59
C PRO A 66 12.22 -12.27 -1.19
N GLU A 67 12.15 -11.38 -0.21
CA GLU A 67 11.84 -11.69 1.19
C GLU A 67 10.34 -11.73 1.48
N LEU A 68 9.52 -11.24 0.53
CA LEU A 68 8.06 -11.18 0.63
C LEU A 68 7.35 -12.32 -0.13
N ARG A 69 8.11 -13.26 -0.71
CA ARG A 69 7.58 -14.43 -1.43
C ARG A 69 7.24 -15.60 -0.52
#